data_AF-R7B1Z2-F1
#
_entry.id   AF-R7B1Z2-F1
#
_cell.length_a   1.000
_cell.length_b   1.000
_cell.length_c   1.000
_cell.angle_alpha   90.00
_cell.angle_beta   90.00
_cell.angle_gamma   90.00
#
_symmetry.space_group_name_H-M   'P 1'
#
loop_
_entity.id
_entity.type
_entity.pdbx_description
1 polymer ?
#
loop_
_entity_poly.entity_id
_entity_poly.type
_entity_poly.pdbx_seq_one_letter_code
_entity_poly.pdbx_strand_id
1 'polypeptide(L)'
;MAQRLADSAAVSVFCDSVALMLSVGIQTDEAVHMLSEDMGDTSFGKTCNKIYRSLIAGKSLAQSMKDTGAFPRYATDMVEVGERSGHLEDVLRSLSVYYNEESRLFAKISSSIGYPTALLCIMSAILLFAVLIILPVFIGVYERLSGSLTAGSFSEVSVAIGIGWVALIVTLVLALVFLVATIMSHSPGGRQSLMNLFEKLPLTKNAMYELALSRFVSALAIYIASGLNTDEAMGASLSTITHERLHENVASAHKLMLDSENPRSIVQAISEVELFDPVYVRMLTVASRSGSLDDILIQLSSLFFNESVSDIDEIIDSVEPIMAAFLTVAVGATLISVMLPLIGVMGSIS
;
A
#
# COMPACT_ATOMS: atom_id res chain seq x y z
N MET A 1 14.41 -24.25 -3.06
CA MET A 1 13.74 -23.51 -4.15
C MET A 1 12.61 -22.73 -3.51
N ALA A 2 12.81 -21.45 -3.22
CA ALA A 2 11.81 -20.63 -2.52
C ALA A 2 10.53 -20.60 -3.36
N GLN A 3 9.44 -21.21 -2.87
CA GLN A 3 8.13 -21.11 -3.51
C GLN A 3 7.66 -19.67 -3.43
N ARG A 4 7.02 -19.20 -4.50
CA ARG A 4 6.44 -17.85 -4.56
C ARG A 4 5.35 -17.75 -3.48
N LEU A 5 5.37 -16.66 -2.70
CA LEU A 5 4.28 -16.29 -1.81
C LEU A 5 2.98 -16.22 -2.63
N ALA A 6 1.92 -16.80 -2.09
CA ALA A 6 0.58 -16.70 -2.62
C ALA A 6 0.14 -15.23 -2.57
N ASP A 7 -0.58 -14.80 -3.61
CA ASP A 7 -1.22 -13.48 -3.61
C ASP A 7 -2.20 -13.38 -2.43
N SER A 8 -2.32 -12.21 -1.79
CA SER A 8 -3.33 -11.93 -0.78
C SER A 8 -4.73 -12.39 -1.22
N ALA A 9 -5.08 -12.24 -2.50
CA ALA A 9 -6.34 -12.77 -3.03
C ALA A 9 -6.48 -14.30 -2.89
N ALA A 10 -5.42 -15.05 -3.20
CA ALA A 10 -5.43 -16.51 -3.08
C ALA A 10 -5.46 -16.97 -1.61
N VAL A 11 -4.75 -16.25 -0.74
CA VAL A 11 -4.80 -16.51 0.72
C VAL A 11 -6.19 -16.22 1.26
N SER A 12 -6.83 -15.13 0.84
CA SER A 12 -8.20 -14.79 1.21
C SER A 12 -9.18 -15.89 0.82
N VAL A 13 -9.15 -16.34 -0.45
CA VAL A 13 -10.02 -17.43 -0.94
C VAL A 13 -9.80 -18.73 -0.19
N PHE A 14 -8.54 -19.07 0.11
CA PHE A 14 -8.22 -20.25 0.91
C PHE A 14 -8.83 -20.17 2.30
N CYS A 15 -8.61 -19.06 3.00
CA CYS A 15 -9.13 -18.85 4.34
C CYS A 15 -10.66 -18.85 4.36
N ASP A 16 -11.31 -18.20 3.39
CA ASP A 16 -12.77 -18.14 3.28
C ASP A 16 -13.40 -19.51 3.03
N SER A 17 -12.86 -20.24 2.05
CA SER A 17 -13.39 -21.55 1.64
C SER A 17 -13.24 -22.57 2.77
N VAL A 18 -12.06 -22.61 3.40
CA VAL A 18 -11.82 -23.53 4.52
C VAL A 18 -12.67 -23.14 5.73
N ALA A 19 -12.78 -21.85 6.08
CA ALA A 19 -13.67 -21.41 7.16
C ALA A 19 -15.13 -21.80 6.90
N LEU A 20 -15.62 -21.60 5.67
CA LEU A 20 -16.99 -21.97 5.30
C LEU A 20 -17.24 -23.47 5.42
N MET A 21 -16.29 -24.30 4.99
CA MET A 21 -16.39 -25.77 5.13
C MET A 21 -16.34 -26.21 6.60
N LEU A 22 -15.47 -25.61 7.42
CA LEU A 22 -15.43 -25.87 8.86
C LEU A 22 -16.75 -25.49 9.54
N SER A 23 -17.38 -24.38 9.13
CA SER A 23 -18.65 -23.90 9.71
C SER A 23 -19.83 -24.86 9.52
N VAL A 24 -19.77 -25.71 8.48
CA VAL A 24 -20.77 -26.76 8.23
C VAL A 24 -20.34 -28.14 8.74
N GLY A 25 -19.23 -28.20 9.49
CA GLY A 25 -18.76 -29.40 10.19
C GLY A 25 -17.82 -30.31 9.39
N ILE A 26 -17.28 -29.85 8.27
CA ILE A 26 -16.30 -30.62 7.46
C ILE A 26 -14.94 -30.59 8.17
N GLN A 27 -14.18 -31.69 8.12
CA GLN A 27 -12.85 -31.75 8.72
C GLN A 27 -11.83 -30.94 7.90
N THR A 28 -10.78 -30.43 8.56
CA THR A 28 -9.80 -29.53 7.95
C THR A 28 -9.06 -30.15 6.76
N ASP A 29 -8.73 -31.44 6.81
CA ASP A 29 -8.08 -32.16 5.71
C ASP A 29 -9.01 -32.32 4.50
N GLU A 30 -10.27 -32.66 4.73
CA GLU A 30 -11.28 -32.77 3.66
C GLU A 30 -11.61 -31.41 3.04
N ALA A 31 -11.68 -30.35 3.86
CA ALA A 31 -11.88 -28.99 3.39
C ALA A 31 -10.75 -28.53 2.45
N VAL A 32 -9.49 -28.77 2.85
CA VAL A 32 -8.33 -28.46 2.01
C VAL A 32 -8.26 -29.35 0.77
N HIS A 33 -8.72 -30.61 0.86
CA HIS A 33 -8.80 -31.51 -0.29
C HIS A 33 -9.78 -30.97 -1.35
N MET A 34 -11.02 -30.67 -0.96
CA MET A 34 -12.04 -30.12 -1.86
C MET A 34 -11.56 -28.84 -2.53
N LEU A 35 -10.97 -27.92 -1.75
CA LEU A 35 -10.40 -26.69 -2.32
C LEU A 35 -9.28 -26.99 -3.33
N SER A 36 -8.46 -28.02 -3.09
CA SER A 36 -7.40 -28.42 -4.02
C SER A 36 -7.95 -29.02 -5.31
N GLU A 37 -9.07 -29.74 -5.24
CA GLU A 37 -9.79 -30.28 -6.41
C GLU A 37 -10.44 -29.16 -7.22
N ASP A 38 -11.11 -28.21 -6.56
CA ASP A 38 -11.75 -27.05 -7.19
C ASP A 38 -10.73 -26.15 -7.92
N MET A 39 -9.56 -25.95 -7.31
CA MET A 39 -8.47 -25.15 -7.89
C MET A 39 -7.71 -25.87 -9.02
N GLY A 40 -7.92 -27.18 -9.18
CA GLY A 40 -7.29 -28.01 -10.21
C GLY A 40 -5.77 -27.91 -10.28
N ASP A 41 -5.21 -27.94 -11.49
CA ASP A 41 -3.76 -28.04 -11.73
C ASP A 41 -3.01 -26.69 -11.66
N THR A 42 -3.65 -25.68 -11.05
CA THR A 42 -3.07 -24.34 -10.87
C THR A 42 -1.89 -24.36 -9.90
N SER A 43 -1.05 -23.31 -9.93
CA SER A 43 0.07 -23.17 -8.98
C SER A 43 -0.41 -23.17 -7.53
N PHE A 44 -1.59 -22.63 -7.25
CA PHE A 44 -2.18 -22.59 -5.91
C PHE A 44 -2.86 -23.91 -5.54
N GLY A 45 -3.54 -24.58 -6.49
CA GLY A 45 -4.06 -25.94 -6.30
C GLY A 45 -2.97 -26.94 -5.91
N LYS A 46 -1.79 -26.86 -6.52
CA LYS A 46 -0.60 -27.67 -6.14
C LYS A 46 -0.12 -27.38 -4.72
N THR A 47 -0.20 -26.12 -4.27
CA THR A 47 0.11 -25.73 -2.89
C THR A 47 -0.92 -26.32 -1.92
N CYS A 48 -2.22 -26.23 -2.24
CA CYS A 48 -3.29 -26.82 -1.44
C CYS A 48 -3.13 -28.36 -1.33
N ASN A 49 -2.78 -29.04 -2.42
CA ASN A 49 -2.52 -30.48 -2.42
C ASN A 49 -1.33 -30.86 -1.51
N LYS A 50 -0.27 -30.04 -1.47
CA LYS A 50 0.85 -30.23 -0.53
C LYS A 50 0.41 -30.10 0.93
N ILE A 51 -0.46 -29.13 1.22
CA ILE A 51 -1.05 -28.95 2.56
C ILE A 51 -1.88 -30.18 2.92
N TYR A 52 -2.79 -30.60 2.04
CA TYR A 52 -3.60 -31.80 2.22
C TYR A 52 -2.77 -33.04 2.56
N ARG A 53 -1.71 -33.33 1.78
CA ARG A 53 -0.80 -34.46 2.05
C ARG A 53 -0.12 -34.37 3.42
N SER A 54 0.17 -33.15 3.88
CA SER A 54 0.80 -32.91 5.18
C SER A 54 -0.20 -33.10 6.33
N LEU A 55 -1.46 -32.70 6.13
CA LEU A 55 -2.55 -32.93 7.07
C LEU A 55 -2.84 -34.42 7.25
N ILE A 56 -2.95 -35.20 6.17
CA ILE A 56 -3.12 -36.67 6.25
C ILE A 56 -1.95 -37.35 6.96
N ALA A 57 -0.74 -36.79 6.83
CA ALA A 57 0.44 -37.25 7.54
C ALA A 57 0.44 -36.89 9.04
N GLY A 58 -0.61 -36.23 9.54
CA GLY A 58 -0.82 -35.89 10.95
C GLY A 58 -0.18 -34.57 11.38
N LYS A 59 0.27 -33.72 10.45
CA LYS A 59 0.72 -32.36 10.80
C LYS A 59 -0.48 -31.44 11.01
N SER A 60 -0.30 -30.42 11.83
CA SER A 60 -1.29 -29.34 11.99
C SER A 60 -1.41 -28.52 10.69
N LEU A 61 -2.52 -27.80 10.53
CA LEU A 61 -2.75 -26.89 9.41
C LEU A 61 -1.70 -25.79 9.39
N ALA A 62 -1.39 -25.18 10.53
CA ALA A 62 -0.37 -24.13 10.63
C ALA A 62 1.00 -24.62 10.14
N GLN A 63 1.45 -25.79 10.61
CA GLN A 63 2.73 -26.36 10.18
C GLN A 63 2.72 -26.71 8.69
N SER A 64 1.61 -27.27 8.20
CA SER A 64 1.44 -27.61 6.80
C SER A 64 1.50 -26.37 5.89
N MET A 65 0.89 -25.26 6.30
CA MET A 65 1.00 -23.98 5.60
C MET A 65 2.42 -23.42 5.63
N LYS A 66 3.10 -23.45 6.80
CA LYS A 66 4.51 -23.01 6.95
C LYS A 66 5.45 -23.78 6.02
N ASP A 67 5.30 -25.09 5.93
CA ASP A 67 6.15 -25.96 5.11
C ASP A 67 6.06 -25.66 3.61
N THR A 68 4.94 -25.10 3.13
CA THR A 68 4.81 -24.69 1.72
C THR A 68 5.62 -23.44 1.38
N GLY A 69 5.91 -22.59 2.36
CA GLY A 69 6.48 -21.26 2.16
C GLY A 69 5.63 -20.31 1.30
N ALA A 70 4.39 -20.71 0.95
CA ALA A 70 3.50 -19.92 0.10
C ALA A 70 2.64 -18.96 0.92
N PHE A 71 2.42 -19.21 2.20
CA PHE A 71 1.58 -18.36 3.05
C PHE A 71 2.43 -17.31 3.78
N PRO A 72 1.93 -16.08 3.93
CA PRO A 72 2.59 -15.08 4.76
C PRO A 72 2.68 -15.56 6.21
N ARG A 73 3.75 -15.16 6.89
CA ARG A 73 4.01 -15.56 8.27
C ARG A 73 2.85 -15.24 9.22
N TYR A 74 2.23 -14.07 9.04
CA TYR A 74 1.05 -13.67 9.79
C TYR A 74 -0.10 -14.69 9.69
N ALA A 75 -0.48 -15.11 8.48
CA ALA A 75 -1.52 -16.12 8.28
C ALA A 75 -1.17 -17.42 9.02
N THR A 76 0.08 -17.87 8.91
CA THR A 76 0.48 -19.14 9.52
C THR A 76 0.53 -19.09 11.05
N ASP A 77 0.93 -17.95 11.62
CA ASP A 77 1.01 -17.77 13.07
C ASP A 77 -0.39 -17.62 13.68
N MET A 78 -1.30 -16.90 13.01
CA MET A 78 -2.71 -16.82 13.41
C MET A 78 -3.40 -18.18 13.38
N VAL A 79 -3.22 -18.96 12.31
CA VAL A 79 -3.79 -20.31 12.21
C VAL A 79 -3.25 -21.21 13.32
N GLU A 80 -1.97 -21.08 13.70
CA GLU A 80 -1.41 -21.83 14.85
C GLU A 80 -2.13 -21.49 16.17
N VAL A 81 -2.42 -20.21 16.39
CA VAL A 81 -3.18 -19.78 17.58
C VAL A 81 -4.61 -20.32 17.52
N GLY A 82 -5.28 -20.23 16.37
CA GLY A 82 -6.64 -20.75 16.17
C GLY A 82 -6.75 -22.26 16.37
N GLU A 83 -5.77 -23.04 15.89
CA GLU A 83 -5.70 -24.49 16.12
C GLU A 83 -5.54 -24.82 17.61
N ARG A 84 -4.70 -24.06 18.34
CA ARG A 84 -4.45 -24.28 19.77
C ARG A 84 -5.62 -23.85 20.65
N SER A 85 -6.32 -22.78 20.26
CA SER A 85 -7.46 -22.25 21.01
C SER A 85 -8.79 -22.92 20.65
N GLY A 86 -8.84 -23.72 19.59
CA GLY A 86 -10.07 -24.35 19.09
C GLY A 86 -10.97 -23.41 18.30
N HIS A 87 -10.53 -22.19 18.00
CA HIS A 87 -11.29 -21.15 17.27
C HIS A 87 -10.76 -20.98 15.84
N LEU A 88 -10.41 -22.10 15.19
CA LEU A 88 -9.80 -22.07 13.86
C LEU A 88 -10.71 -21.44 12.81
N GLU A 89 -12.03 -21.66 12.89
CA GLU A 89 -13.00 -21.09 11.96
C GLU A 89 -12.98 -19.54 12.01
N ASP A 90 -13.08 -18.96 13.21
CA ASP A 90 -13.13 -17.51 13.40
C ASP A 90 -11.85 -16.84 12.92
N VAL A 91 -10.71 -17.47 13.21
CA VAL A 91 -9.41 -17.01 12.74
C VAL A 91 -9.33 -17.03 11.21
N LEU A 92 -9.74 -18.12 10.57
CA LEU A 92 -9.71 -18.22 9.11
C LEU A 92 -10.68 -17.22 8.46
N ARG A 93 -11.89 -17.05 9.00
CA ARG A 93 -12.86 -16.05 8.50
C ARG A 93 -12.30 -14.65 8.58
N SER A 94 -11.60 -14.31 9.65
CA SER A 94 -11.02 -12.97 9.76
C SER A 94 -9.78 -12.79 8.88
N LEU A 95 -8.93 -13.83 8.75
CA LEU A 95 -7.86 -13.81 7.76
C LEU A 95 -8.40 -13.64 6.34
N SER A 96 -9.58 -14.20 6.02
CA SER A 96 -10.20 -14.00 4.71
C SER A 96 -10.57 -12.54 4.46
N VAL A 97 -11.22 -11.88 5.43
CA VAL A 97 -11.54 -10.45 5.38
C VAL A 97 -10.27 -9.62 5.26
N TYR A 98 -9.28 -9.86 6.11
CA TYR A 98 -7.99 -9.16 6.11
C TYR A 98 -7.31 -9.22 4.74
N TYR A 99 -7.16 -10.43 4.18
CA TYR A 99 -6.42 -10.60 2.93
C TYR A 99 -7.24 -10.14 1.72
N ASN A 100 -8.57 -10.12 1.82
CA ASN A 100 -9.45 -9.51 0.82
C ASN A 100 -9.27 -7.99 0.82
N GLU A 101 -9.29 -7.35 1.98
CA GLU A 101 -9.03 -5.92 2.15
C GLU A 101 -7.64 -5.54 1.67
N GLU A 102 -6.60 -6.30 2.02
CA GLU A 102 -5.24 -6.09 1.50
C GLU A 102 -5.18 -6.21 -0.02
N SER A 103 -5.88 -7.20 -0.60
CA SER A 103 -5.96 -7.36 -2.05
C SER A 103 -6.68 -6.19 -2.72
N ARG A 104 -7.78 -5.71 -2.13
CA ARG A 104 -8.53 -4.55 -2.64
C ARG A 104 -7.71 -3.27 -2.57
N LEU A 105 -7.00 -3.05 -1.47
CA LEU A 105 -6.10 -1.90 -1.30
C LEU A 105 -4.97 -1.96 -2.33
N PHE A 106 -4.35 -3.12 -2.52
CA PHE A 106 -3.33 -3.26 -3.56
C PHE A 106 -3.89 -3.06 -4.97
N ALA A 107 -5.04 -3.65 -5.28
CA ALA A 107 -5.70 -3.46 -6.57
C ALA A 107 -6.01 -1.98 -6.81
N LYS A 108 -6.46 -1.27 -5.76
CA LYS A 108 -6.67 0.18 -5.79
C LYS A 108 -5.37 0.92 -6.07
N ILE A 109 -4.30 0.72 -5.28
CA ILE A 109 -2.99 1.33 -5.52
C ILE A 109 -2.51 1.07 -6.96
N SER A 110 -2.55 -0.19 -7.41
CA SER A 110 -2.08 -0.55 -8.75
C SER A 110 -2.93 0.08 -9.86
N SER A 111 -4.25 0.19 -9.65
CA SER A 111 -5.14 0.86 -10.61
C SER A 111 -4.92 2.36 -10.64
N SER A 112 -4.67 2.96 -9.48
CA SER A 112 -4.52 4.41 -9.34
C SER A 112 -3.17 4.92 -9.85
N ILE A 113 -2.12 4.10 -9.90
CA ILE A 113 -0.82 4.43 -10.54
C ILE A 113 -0.93 4.52 -12.09
N GLY A 114 -1.93 3.85 -12.68
CA GLY A 114 -2.13 3.86 -14.13
C GLY A 114 -2.45 5.26 -14.68
N TYR A 115 -3.22 6.05 -13.93
CA TYR A 115 -3.65 7.39 -14.35
C TYR A 115 -2.48 8.41 -14.42
N PRO A 116 -1.65 8.60 -13.36
CA PRO A 116 -0.45 9.44 -13.43
C PRO A 116 0.52 9.01 -14.55
N THR A 117 0.64 7.71 -14.82
CA THR A 117 1.52 7.18 -15.87
C THR A 117 1.05 7.59 -17.26
N ALA A 118 -0.25 7.51 -17.55
CA ALA A 118 -0.82 7.97 -18.81
C ALA A 118 -0.63 9.49 -18.99
N LEU A 119 -0.89 10.26 -17.94
CA LEU A 119 -0.71 11.72 -17.94
C LEU A 119 0.76 12.10 -18.18
N LEU A 120 1.71 11.44 -17.49
CA LEU A 120 3.16 11.64 -17.68
C LEU A 120 3.60 11.30 -19.11
N CYS A 121 3.04 10.25 -19.71
CA CYS A 121 3.34 9.86 -21.08
C CYS A 121 2.91 10.95 -22.08
N ILE A 122 1.70 11.50 -21.92
CA ILE A 122 1.20 12.60 -22.76
C ILE A 122 2.04 13.86 -22.56
N MET A 123 2.34 14.22 -21.31
CA MET A 123 3.21 15.36 -20.98
C MET A 123 4.60 15.22 -21.59
N SER A 124 5.20 14.04 -21.50
CA SER A 124 6.50 13.75 -22.09
C SER A 124 6.46 13.90 -23.61
N ALA A 125 5.41 13.41 -24.27
CA ALA A 125 5.23 13.59 -25.72
C ALA A 125 5.10 15.08 -26.12
N ILE A 126 4.34 15.88 -25.37
CA ILE A 126 4.18 17.32 -25.61
C ILE A 126 5.52 18.05 -25.45
N LEU A 127 6.26 17.78 -24.36
CA LEU A 127 7.57 18.40 -24.11
C LEU A 127 8.61 17.98 -25.14
N LEU A 128 8.62 16.70 -25.53
CA LEU A 128 9.51 16.17 -26.55
C LEU A 128 9.24 16.82 -27.92
N PHE A 129 7.97 16.99 -28.29
CA PHE A 129 7.59 17.74 -29.48
C PHE A 129 8.04 19.21 -29.42
N ALA A 130 7.85 19.88 -28.28
CA ALA A 130 8.27 21.27 -28.10
C ALA A 130 9.80 21.44 -28.22
N VAL A 131 10.59 20.56 -27.61
CA VAL A 131 12.05 20.68 -27.65
C VAL A 131 12.64 20.22 -28.99
N LEU A 132 12.14 19.15 -29.61
CA LEU A 132 12.74 18.62 -30.84
C LEU A 132 12.25 19.30 -32.12
N ILE A 133 11.04 19.87 -32.13
CA ILE A 133 10.47 20.48 -33.34
C ILE A 133 10.36 21.99 -33.19
N ILE A 134 9.77 22.49 -32.10
CA ILE A 134 9.52 23.93 -31.95
C ILE A 134 10.85 24.66 -31.74
N LEU A 135 11.67 24.22 -30.77
CA LEU A 135 12.93 24.89 -30.44
C LEU A 135 13.90 25.08 -31.65
N PRO A 136 14.22 24.07 -32.49
CA PRO A 136 15.16 24.26 -33.60
C PRO A 136 14.61 25.14 -34.72
N VAL A 137 13.30 25.13 -34.97
CA VAL A 137 12.69 26.06 -35.95
C VAL A 137 12.93 27.50 -35.53
N PHE A 138 12.77 27.80 -34.23
CA PHE A 138 12.98 29.15 -33.71
C PHE A 138 14.46 29.53 -33.63
N ILE A 139 15.37 28.60 -33.32
CA ILE A 139 16.82 28.84 -33.43
C ILE A 139 17.19 29.21 -34.88
N GLY A 140 16.67 28.47 -35.87
CA GLY A 140 16.94 28.76 -37.29
C GLY A 140 16.36 30.11 -37.75
N VAL A 141 15.21 30.52 -37.22
CA VAL A 141 14.63 31.87 -37.46
C VAL A 141 15.51 32.94 -36.83
N TYR A 142 16.00 32.72 -35.60
CA TYR A 142 16.91 33.63 -34.91
C TYR A 142 18.24 33.81 -35.64
N GLU A 143 18.87 32.73 -36.11
CA GLU A 143 20.12 32.78 -36.88
C GLU A 143 19.95 33.60 -38.17
N ARG A 144 18.81 33.48 -38.84
CA ARG A 144 18.50 34.22 -40.08
C ARG A 144 18.22 35.70 -39.85
N LEU A 145 17.59 36.04 -38.72
CA LEU A 145 17.27 37.42 -38.37
C LEU A 145 18.47 38.17 -37.77
N SER A 146 19.35 37.48 -37.05
CA SER A 146 20.36 38.13 -36.21
C SER A 146 21.64 38.51 -36.95
N GLY A 147 22.15 37.75 -37.93
CA GLY A 147 23.23 38.11 -38.88
C GLY A 147 24.59 38.64 -38.35
N SER A 148 24.69 39.10 -37.10
CA SER A 148 25.82 39.79 -36.50
C SER A 148 25.73 39.66 -34.98
N LEU A 149 26.63 38.86 -34.44
CA LEU A 149 26.94 38.79 -33.01
C LEU A 149 27.38 40.17 -32.51
N THR A 150 26.68 40.77 -31.53
CA THR A 150 27.35 41.44 -30.40
C THR A 150 26.40 41.71 -29.22
N ALA A 151 26.59 40.89 -28.18
CA ALA A 151 26.80 41.31 -26.77
C ALA A 151 25.64 41.39 -25.76
N GLY A 152 24.38 41.18 -26.11
CA GLY A 152 23.27 41.22 -25.11
C GLY A 152 22.76 39.85 -24.62
N SER A 153 22.30 39.01 -25.55
CA SER A 153 21.32 37.93 -25.21
C SER A 153 21.76 36.49 -25.45
N PHE A 154 23.03 36.22 -25.81
CA PHE A 154 23.47 34.82 -26.02
C PHE A 154 23.50 34.00 -24.72
N SER A 155 23.79 34.62 -23.57
CA SER A 155 23.71 33.93 -22.27
C SER A 155 22.26 33.58 -21.92
N GLU A 156 21.33 34.51 -22.11
CA GLU A 156 19.90 34.33 -21.78
C GLU A 156 19.25 33.24 -22.63
N VAL A 157 19.55 33.17 -23.93
CA VAL A 157 19.05 32.14 -24.84
C VAL A 157 19.66 30.76 -24.53
N SER A 158 20.95 30.69 -24.20
CA SER A 158 21.61 29.43 -23.84
C SER A 158 21.10 28.83 -22.53
N VAL A 159 20.81 29.67 -21.53
CA VAL A 159 20.22 29.27 -20.24
C VAL A 159 18.81 28.72 -20.46
N ALA A 160 18.01 29.36 -21.32
CA ALA A 160 16.65 28.93 -21.61
C ALA A 160 16.58 27.60 -22.39
N ILE A 161 17.51 27.37 -23.33
CA ILE A 161 17.72 26.06 -23.97
C ILE A 161 18.11 25.01 -22.92
N GLY A 162 19.04 25.33 -22.02
CA GLY A 162 19.45 24.43 -20.93
C GLY A 162 18.29 24.02 -20.02
N ILE A 163 17.41 24.96 -19.65
CA ILE A 163 16.22 24.70 -18.83
C ILE A 163 15.25 23.76 -19.56
N GLY A 164 15.04 23.94 -20.87
CA GLY A 164 14.18 23.06 -21.68
C GLY A 164 14.67 21.61 -21.72
N TRP A 165 15.98 21.40 -21.90
CA TRP A 165 16.59 20.07 -21.87
C TRP A 165 16.55 19.43 -20.47
N VAL A 166 16.81 20.20 -19.42
CA VAL A 166 16.70 19.70 -18.03
C VAL A 166 15.25 19.33 -17.70
N ALA A 167 14.27 20.15 -18.06
CA ALA A 167 12.86 19.85 -17.86
C ALA A 167 12.41 18.59 -18.64
N LEU A 168 12.91 18.41 -19.86
CA LEU A 168 12.66 17.20 -20.66
C LEU A 168 13.29 15.97 -20.01
N ILE A 169 14.54 16.04 -19.56
CA ILE A 169 15.21 14.91 -18.89
C ILE A 169 14.49 14.56 -17.58
N VAL A 170 14.13 15.55 -16.76
CA VAL A 170 13.42 15.32 -15.50
C VAL A 170 12.05 14.67 -15.75
N THR A 171 11.27 15.15 -16.72
CA THR A 171 9.97 14.54 -17.05
C THR A 171 10.09 13.16 -17.67
N LEU A 172 11.09 12.92 -18.52
CA LEU A 172 11.35 11.61 -19.11
C LEU A 172 11.78 10.60 -18.03
N VAL A 173 12.61 11.03 -17.07
CA VAL A 173 13.02 10.19 -15.93
C VAL A 173 11.82 9.89 -15.04
N LEU A 174 10.99 10.88 -14.70
CA LEU A 174 9.77 10.65 -13.93
C LEU A 174 8.79 9.72 -14.66
N ALA A 175 8.56 9.92 -15.96
CA ALA A 175 7.74 9.05 -16.78
C ALA A 175 8.29 7.61 -16.80
N LEU A 176 9.61 7.44 -16.94
CA LEU A 176 10.27 6.13 -16.91
C LEU A 176 10.12 5.46 -15.53
N VAL A 177 10.30 6.20 -14.44
CA VAL A 177 10.14 5.70 -13.07
C VAL A 177 8.71 5.23 -12.82
N PHE A 178 7.70 6.01 -13.21
CA PHE A 178 6.28 5.62 -13.08
C PHE A 178 5.90 4.45 -13.99
N LEU A 179 6.46 4.39 -15.19
CA LEU A 179 6.24 3.29 -16.12
C LEU A 179 6.86 1.99 -15.59
N VAL A 180 8.08 2.04 -15.05
CA VAL A 180 8.71 0.91 -14.36
C VAL A 180 7.92 0.52 -13.12
N ALA A 181 7.43 1.48 -12.32
CA ALA A 181 6.60 1.21 -11.16
C ALA A 181 5.29 0.49 -11.54
N THR A 182 4.66 0.89 -12.65
CA THR A 182 3.45 0.24 -13.18
C THR A 182 3.74 -1.17 -13.67
N ILE A 183 4.83 -1.39 -14.41
CA ILE A 183 5.23 -2.73 -14.85
C ILE A 183 5.56 -3.63 -13.64
N MET A 184 6.21 -3.07 -12.62
CA MET A 184 6.50 -3.77 -11.38
C MET A 184 5.23 -4.07 -10.57
N SER A 185 4.20 -3.21 -10.60
CA SER A 185 2.94 -3.47 -9.88
C SER A 185 2.15 -4.64 -10.47
N HIS A 186 2.31 -4.93 -11.76
CA HIS A 186 1.76 -6.12 -12.40
C HIS A 186 2.56 -7.42 -12.13
N SER A 187 3.75 -7.31 -11.55
CA SER A 187 4.60 -8.45 -11.17
C SER A 187 4.36 -8.85 -9.71
N PRO A 188 4.19 -10.15 -9.38
CA PRO A 188 4.03 -10.62 -8.00
C PRO A 188 5.19 -10.21 -7.07
N GLY A 189 6.43 -10.16 -7.58
CA GLY A 189 7.60 -9.71 -6.82
C GLY A 189 7.74 -8.19 -6.76
N GLY A 190 7.19 -7.48 -7.75
CA GLY A 190 7.18 -6.02 -7.76
C GLY A 190 6.13 -5.44 -6.83
N ARG A 191 5.00 -6.14 -6.60
CA ARG A 191 4.01 -5.81 -5.56
C ARG A 191 4.63 -5.64 -4.17
N GLN A 192 5.42 -6.61 -3.72
CA GLN A 192 6.05 -6.56 -2.40
C GLN A 192 7.15 -5.48 -2.33
N SER A 193 7.88 -5.28 -3.44
CA SER A 193 8.90 -4.22 -3.53
C SER A 193 8.26 -2.82 -3.51
N LEU A 194 7.10 -2.65 -4.14
CA LEU A 194 6.33 -1.42 -4.11
C LEU A 194 5.81 -1.14 -2.70
N MET A 195 5.21 -2.13 -2.02
CA MET A 195 4.76 -1.96 -0.63
C MET A 195 5.90 -1.51 0.29
N ASN A 196 7.08 -2.14 0.20
CA ASN A 196 8.25 -1.74 0.98
C ASN A 196 8.78 -0.34 0.62
N LEU A 197 8.57 0.12 -0.62
CA LEU A 197 8.91 1.49 -1.03
C LEU A 197 7.91 2.50 -0.48
N PHE A 198 6.62 2.18 -0.58
CA PHE A 198 5.51 2.98 -0.02
C PHE A 198 5.60 3.11 1.50
N GLU A 199 6.10 2.11 2.21
CA GLU A 199 6.34 2.19 3.66
C GLU A 199 7.44 3.22 4.02
N LYS A 200 8.40 3.45 3.12
CA LYS A 200 9.52 4.38 3.35
C LYS A 200 9.25 5.81 2.88
N LEU A 201 8.26 6.01 2.02
CA LEU A 201 7.94 7.33 1.50
C LEU A 201 7.18 8.16 2.55
N PRO A 202 7.63 9.40 2.84
CA PRO A 202 7.02 10.22 3.88
C PRO A 202 5.56 10.61 3.57
N LEU A 203 5.22 10.70 2.28
CA LEU A 203 3.86 11.00 1.81
C LEU A 203 2.87 9.92 2.21
N THR A 204 3.27 8.64 2.15
CA THR A 204 2.39 7.48 2.35
C THR A 204 2.51 6.89 3.75
N LYS A 205 3.33 7.50 4.62
CA LYS A 205 3.58 7.03 5.99
C LYS A 205 2.30 6.99 6.84
N ASN A 206 1.42 7.97 6.70
CA ASN A 206 0.14 8.00 7.44
C ASN A 206 -0.79 6.89 6.97
N ALA A 207 -1.03 6.77 5.67
CA ALA A 207 -1.82 5.68 5.10
C ALA A 207 -1.30 4.29 5.51
N MET A 208 0.02 4.09 5.55
CA MET A 208 0.61 2.82 5.98
C MET A 208 0.49 2.59 7.49
N TYR A 209 0.50 3.65 8.30
CA TYR A 209 0.23 3.57 9.73
C TYR A 209 -1.24 3.23 10.01
N GLU A 210 -2.18 3.91 9.36
CA GLU A 210 -3.63 3.61 9.37
C GLU A 210 -3.90 2.15 8.97
N LEU A 211 -3.24 1.68 7.91
CA LEU A 211 -3.33 0.29 7.48
C LEU A 211 -2.76 -0.68 8.52
N ALA A 212 -1.63 -0.36 9.15
CA ALA A 212 -1.09 -1.20 10.22
C ALA A 212 -2.01 -1.20 11.45
N LEU A 213 -2.65 -0.06 11.74
CA LEU A 213 -3.57 0.12 12.85
C LEU A 213 -4.85 -0.69 12.65
N SER A 214 -5.46 -0.63 11.46
CA SER A 214 -6.66 -1.43 11.12
C SER A 214 -6.39 -2.93 11.30
N ARG A 215 -5.21 -3.40 10.86
CA ARG A 215 -4.78 -4.80 11.00
C ARG A 215 -4.61 -5.23 12.45
N PHE A 216 -3.98 -4.38 13.26
CA PHE A 216 -3.83 -4.62 14.69
C PHE A 216 -5.21 -4.69 15.37
N VAL A 217 -6.10 -3.74 15.08
CA VAL A 217 -7.44 -3.67 15.67
C VAL A 217 -8.29 -4.86 15.24
N SER A 218 -8.19 -5.28 13.98
CA SER A 218 -8.83 -6.50 13.47
C SER A 218 -8.34 -7.73 14.24
N ALA A 219 -7.02 -7.90 14.38
CA ALA A 219 -6.44 -9.01 15.15
C ALA A 219 -6.95 -9.03 16.59
N LEU A 220 -6.96 -7.86 17.24
CA LEU A 220 -7.43 -7.69 18.60
C LEU A 220 -8.92 -8.02 18.74
N ALA A 221 -9.75 -7.59 17.80
CA ALA A 221 -11.18 -7.90 17.78
C ALA A 221 -11.43 -9.41 17.72
N ILE A 222 -10.71 -10.14 16.87
CA ILE A 222 -10.83 -11.60 16.73
C ILE A 222 -10.47 -12.29 18.03
N TYR A 223 -9.34 -11.92 18.64
CA TYR A 223 -8.88 -12.58 19.85
C TYR A 223 -9.87 -12.37 21.00
N ILE A 224 -10.42 -11.17 21.13
CA ILE A 224 -11.45 -10.87 22.13
C ILE A 224 -12.75 -11.62 21.82
N ALA A 225 -13.19 -11.66 20.55
CA ALA A 225 -14.37 -12.42 20.13
C ALA A 225 -14.21 -13.95 20.34
N SER A 226 -12.97 -14.45 20.24
CA SER A 226 -12.61 -15.85 20.52
C SER A 226 -12.51 -16.16 22.03
N GLY A 227 -12.89 -15.21 22.89
CA GLY A 227 -12.92 -15.38 24.34
C GLY A 227 -11.57 -15.30 25.04
N LEU A 228 -10.50 -14.84 24.38
CA LEU A 228 -9.24 -14.56 25.07
C LEU A 228 -9.43 -13.34 25.98
N ASN A 229 -8.75 -13.35 27.13
CA ASN A 229 -8.69 -12.19 28.00
C ASN A 229 -7.96 -11.03 27.30
N THR A 230 -8.30 -9.78 27.64
CA THR A 230 -7.75 -8.59 26.98
C THR A 230 -6.23 -8.51 26.98
N ASP A 231 -5.56 -9.02 28.02
CA ASP A 231 -4.10 -9.00 28.12
C ASP A 231 -3.47 -9.99 27.14
N GLU A 232 -4.01 -11.21 27.08
CA GLU A 232 -3.58 -12.24 26.13
C GLU A 232 -3.87 -11.84 24.69
N ALA A 233 -5.05 -11.24 24.43
CA ALA A 233 -5.44 -10.73 23.13
C ALA A 233 -4.51 -9.60 22.66
N MET A 234 -4.15 -8.67 23.55
CA MET A 234 -3.21 -7.58 23.26
C MET A 234 -1.81 -8.12 22.95
N GLY A 235 -1.30 -9.05 23.76
CA GLY A 235 0.00 -9.68 23.55
C GLY A 235 0.06 -10.51 22.26
N ALA A 236 -0.99 -11.27 21.96
CA ALA A 236 -1.10 -12.05 20.73
C ALA A 236 -1.17 -11.12 19.50
N SER A 237 -1.94 -10.02 19.59
CA SER A 237 -2.02 -9.01 18.55
C SER A 237 -0.71 -8.27 18.33
N LEU A 238 0.15 -8.11 19.34
CA LEU A 238 1.45 -7.46 19.19
C LEU A 238 2.34 -8.23 18.18
N SER A 239 2.29 -9.56 18.19
CA SER A 239 3.07 -10.41 17.29
C SER A 239 2.71 -10.27 15.81
N THR A 240 1.56 -9.65 15.51
CA THR A 240 1.03 -9.46 14.17
C THR A 240 1.48 -8.14 13.55
N ILE A 241 2.00 -7.22 14.36
CA ILE A 241 2.36 -5.87 13.95
C ILE A 241 3.73 -5.89 13.29
N THR A 242 3.76 -5.54 12.01
CA THR A 242 5.00 -5.41 11.22
C THR A 242 5.56 -3.99 11.25
N HIS A 243 4.69 -2.99 11.40
CA HIS A 243 5.08 -1.58 11.38
C HIS A 243 5.76 -1.18 12.70
N GLU A 244 7.03 -0.78 12.64
CA GLU A 244 7.90 -0.53 13.80
C GLU A 244 7.29 0.47 14.80
N ARG A 245 6.87 1.66 14.35
CA ARG A 245 6.24 2.68 15.20
C ARG A 245 5.00 2.17 15.93
N LEU A 246 4.13 1.43 15.24
CA LEU A 246 2.91 0.90 15.84
C LEU A 246 3.26 -0.19 16.86
N HIS A 247 4.23 -1.03 16.56
CA HIS A 247 4.69 -2.08 17.45
C HIS A 247 5.21 -1.50 18.78
N GLU A 248 6.01 -0.43 18.74
CA GLU A 248 6.49 0.26 19.96
C GLU A 248 5.35 0.84 20.81
N ASN A 249 4.37 1.49 20.17
CA ASN A 249 3.21 2.06 20.85
C ASN A 249 2.36 0.96 21.51
N VAL A 250 2.02 -0.10 20.77
CA VAL A 250 1.21 -1.22 21.29
C VAL A 250 1.98 -1.99 22.37
N ALA A 251 3.30 -2.18 22.23
CA ALA A 251 4.12 -2.82 23.27
C ALA A 251 4.12 -2.00 24.57
N SER A 252 4.18 -0.67 24.46
CA SER A 252 4.09 0.24 25.60
C SER A 252 2.73 0.13 26.29
N ALA A 253 1.64 0.08 25.52
CA ALA A 253 0.29 -0.11 26.05
C ALA A 253 0.14 -1.48 26.75
N HIS A 254 0.62 -2.56 26.13
CA HIS A 254 0.60 -3.90 26.72
C HIS A 254 1.39 -3.95 28.05
N LYS A 255 2.52 -3.24 28.13
CA LYS A 255 3.30 -3.13 29.37
C LYS A 255 2.52 -2.43 30.50
N LEU A 256 1.74 -1.40 30.19
CA LEU A 256 0.87 -0.71 31.16
C LEU A 256 -0.26 -1.61 31.67
N MET A 257 -0.75 -2.54 30.83
CA MET A 257 -1.77 -3.51 31.24
C MET A 257 -1.21 -4.54 32.22
N LEU A 258 0.04 -4.98 32.00
CA LEU A 258 0.73 -5.97 32.84
C LEU A 258 1.36 -5.38 34.13
N ASP A 259 1.24 -4.08 34.35
CA ASP A 259 1.81 -3.42 35.54
C ASP A 259 1.12 -3.95 36.82
N SER A 260 1.93 -4.49 37.74
CA SER A 260 1.44 -5.07 38.99
C SER A 260 1.06 -4.02 40.04
N GLU A 261 1.63 -2.81 39.97
CA GLU A 261 1.31 -1.75 40.93
C GLU A 261 0.00 -1.04 40.58
N ASN A 262 -0.31 -0.94 39.29
CA ASN A 262 -1.38 -0.10 38.78
C ASN A 262 -1.95 -0.64 37.45
N PRO A 263 -2.59 -1.82 37.44
CA PRO A 263 -3.04 -2.45 36.21
C PRO A 263 -4.04 -1.55 35.48
N ARG A 264 -3.76 -1.28 34.21
CA ARG A 264 -4.64 -0.49 33.33
C ARG A 264 -5.54 -1.41 32.54
N SER A 265 -6.81 -1.01 32.38
CA SER A 265 -7.68 -1.67 31.40
C SER A 265 -7.18 -1.42 29.99
N ILE A 266 -7.56 -2.27 29.03
CA ILE A 266 -7.18 -2.09 27.62
C ILE A 266 -7.49 -0.69 27.09
N VAL A 267 -8.64 -0.12 27.46
CA VAL A 267 -9.06 1.23 27.03
C VAL A 267 -8.19 2.31 27.68
N GLN A 268 -7.79 2.13 28.94
CA GLN A 268 -6.90 3.08 29.63
C GLN A 268 -5.49 3.03 29.05
N ALA A 269 -4.94 1.83 28.80
CA ALA A 269 -3.62 1.67 28.22
C ALA A 269 -3.52 2.27 26.82
N ILE A 270 -4.54 2.04 25.98
CA ILE A 270 -4.67 2.65 24.65
C ILE A 270 -4.77 4.19 24.74
N SER A 271 -5.50 4.71 25.74
CA SER A 271 -5.64 6.15 25.95
C SER A 271 -4.36 6.82 26.44
N GLU A 272 -3.59 6.18 27.32
CA GLU A 272 -2.35 6.75 27.88
C GLU A 272 -1.22 6.82 26.86
N VAL A 273 -1.18 5.87 25.92
CA VAL A 273 -0.20 5.86 24.82
C VAL A 273 -0.68 6.67 23.59
N GLU A 274 -1.87 7.29 23.68
CA GLU A 274 -2.47 8.08 22.59
C GLU A 274 -2.54 7.28 21.28
N LEU A 275 -2.86 5.98 21.38
CA LEU A 275 -2.89 5.10 20.21
C LEU A 275 -4.03 5.43 19.25
N PHE A 276 -5.16 5.90 19.80
CA PHE A 276 -6.33 6.32 19.04
C PHE A 276 -6.72 7.75 19.38
N ASP A 277 -7.40 8.41 18.45
CA ASP A 277 -8.00 9.70 18.71
C ASP A 277 -9.01 9.66 19.88
N PRO A 278 -9.18 10.77 20.62
CA PRO A 278 -10.05 10.81 21.79
C PRO A 278 -11.51 10.40 21.51
N VAL A 279 -11.98 10.56 20.28
CA VAL A 279 -13.33 10.14 19.86
C VAL A 279 -13.45 8.61 19.88
N TYR A 280 -12.46 7.88 19.34
CA TYR A 280 -12.45 6.43 19.31
C TYR A 280 -12.23 5.82 20.71
N VAL A 281 -11.38 6.44 21.53
CA VAL A 281 -11.21 6.05 22.95
C VAL A 281 -12.54 6.15 23.72
N ARG A 282 -13.34 7.20 23.46
CA ARG A 282 -14.67 7.33 24.08
C ARG A 282 -15.63 6.23 23.62
N MET A 283 -15.62 5.87 22.33
CA MET A 283 -16.41 4.75 21.82
C MET A 283 -16.05 3.44 22.52
N LEU A 284 -14.75 3.14 22.65
CA LEU A 284 -14.27 1.96 23.37
C LEU A 284 -14.60 1.97 24.86
N THR A 285 -14.58 3.15 25.49
CA THR A 285 -14.98 3.30 26.90
C THR A 285 -16.45 2.94 27.11
N VAL A 286 -17.32 3.35 26.18
CA VAL A 286 -18.76 2.99 26.22
C VAL A 286 -18.92 1.49 25.94
N ALA A 287 -18.24 0.97 24.90
CA ALA A 287 -18.28 -0.43 24.49
C ALA A 287 -17.82 -1.39 25.59
N SER A 288 -16.75 -1.03 26.30
CA SER A 288 -16.21 -1.81 27.42
C SER A 288 -17.20 -1.91 28.58
N ARG A 289 -18.04 -0.89 28.80
CA ARG A 289 -19.08 -0.91 29.84
C ARG A 289 -20.32 -1.69 29.41
N SER A 290 -20.65 -1.68 28.12
CA SER A 290 -21.78 -2.44 27.56
C SER A 290 -21.43 -3.89 27.22
N GLY A 291 -20.15 -4.27 27.25
CA GLY A 291 -19.69 -5.62 26.91
C GLY A 291 -19.66 -5.91 25.42
N SER A 292 -19.68 -4.87 24.56
CA SER A 292 -19.73 -4.97 23.10
C SER A 292 -18.42 -4.45 22.48
N LEU A 293 -17.29 -4.81 23.10
CA LEU A 293 -15.96 -4.30 22.75
C LEU A 293 -15.48 -4.87 21.41
N ASP A 294 -15.74 -6.15 21.18
CA ASP A 294 -15.54 -6.88 19.93
C ASP A 294 -16.22 -6.21 18.74
N ASP A 295 -17.53 -5.90 18.85
CA ASP A 295 -18.29 -5.24 17.77
C ASP A 295 -17.70 -3.87 17.40
N ILE A 296 -17.30 -3.09 18.40
CA ILE A 296 -16.74 -1.75 18.17
C ILE A 296 -15.32 -1.83 17.60
N LEU A 297 -14.52 -2.81 18.01
CA LEU A 297 -13.20 -3.02 17.41
C LEU A 297 -13.31 -3.41 15.93
N ILE A 298 -14.28 -4.25 15.54
CA ILE A 298 -14.52 -4.57 14.11
C ILE A 298 -14.89 -3.30 13.32
N GLN A 299 -15.74 -2.43 13.89
CA GLN A 299 -16.09 -1.17 13.25
C GLN A 299 -14.88 -0.22 13.12
N LEU A 300 -14.06 -0.10 14.17
CA LEU A 300 -12.84 0.72 14.14
C LEU A 300 -11.82 0.18 13.13
N SER A 301 -11.64 -1.14 13.06
CA SER A 301 -10.82 -1.78 12.02
C SER A 301 -11.24 -1.33 10.62
N SER A 302 -12.54 -1.40 10.33
CA SER A 302 -13.08 -1.00 9.03
C SER A 302 -12.93 0.50 8.78
N LEU A 303 -13.06 1.32 9.82
CA LEU A 303 -12.89 2.76 9.76
C LEU A 303 -11.45 3.12 9.39
N PHE A 304 -10.46 2.62 10.13
CA PHE A 304 -9.03 2.86 9.85
C PHE A 304 -8.60 2.34 8.48
N PHE A 305 -9.19 1.22 8.01
CA PHE A 305 -8.96 0.76 6.65
C PHE A 305 -9.47 1.76 5.61
N ASN A 306 -10.66 2.32 5.81
CA ASN A 306 -11.23 3.33 4.91
C ASN A 306 -10.45 4.65 4.96
N GLU A 307 -9.98 5.08 6.14
CA GLU A 307 -9.10 6.24 6.29
C GLU A 307 -7.78 6.04 5.52
N SER A 308 -7.14 4.86 5.65
CA SER A 308 -5.96 4.50 4.85
C SER A 308 -6.19 4.60 3.34
N VAL A 309 -7.33 4.10 2.85
CA VAL A 309 -7.69 4.17 1.42
C VAL A 309 -7.93 5.62 0.99
N SER A 310 -8.58 6.42 1.83
CA SER A 310 -8.84 7.83 1.56
C SER A 310 -7.56 8.65 1.50
N ASP A 311 -6.62 8.42 2.43
CA ASP A 311 -5.31 9.05 2.43
C ASP A 311 -4.54 8.74 1.14
N ILE A 312 -4.60 7.49 0.67
CA ILE A 312 -4.00 7.09 -0.61
C ILE A 312 -4.65 7.84 -1.77
N ASP A 313 -5.98 7.95 -1.78
CA ASP A 313 -6.72 8.68 -2.82
C ASP A 313 -6.34 10.17 -2.82
N GLU A 314 -6.25 10.82 -1.66
CA GLU A 314 -5.86 12.24 -1.56
C GLU A 314 -4.42 12.48 -2.05
N ILE A 315 -3.49 11.59 -1.71
CA ILE A 315 -2.11 11.66 -2.22
C ILE A 315 -2.10 11.56 -3.74
N ILE A 316 -2.90 10.67 -4.31
CA ILE A 316 -2.95 10.45 -5.76
C ILE A 316 -3.63 11.62 -6.48
N ASP A 317 -4.74 12.12 -5.95
CA ASP A 317 -5.47 13.26 -6.50
C ASP A 317 -4.62 14.53 -6.46
N SER A 318 -3.74 14.67 -5.47
CA SER A 318 -2.79 15.80 -5.40
C SER A 318 -1.74 15.80 -6.52
N VAL A 319 -1.49 14.66 -7.17
CA VAL A 319 -0.49 14.53 -8.24
C VAL A 319 -0.92 15.29 -9.50
N GLU A 320 -2.22 15.30 -9.83
CA GLU A 320 -2.75 15.97 -11.02
C GLU A 320 -2.43 17.48 -11.07
N PRO A 321 -2.79 18.31 -10.06
CA PRO A 321 -2.48 19.73 -10.09
C PRO A 321 -0.98 20.02 -10.06
N ILE A 322 -0.17 19.19 -9.38
CA ILE A 322 1.29 19.34 -9.37
C ILE A 322 1.85 19.11 -10.78
N MET A 323 1.40 18.06 -11.46
CA MET A 323 1.82 17.75 -12.83
C MET A 323 1.35 18.82 -13.83
N ALA A 324 0.11 19.29 -13.73
CA ALA A 324 -0.41 20.35 -14.59
C ALA A 324 0.32 21.69 -14.39
N ALA A 325 0.62 22.06 -13.14
CA ALA A 325 1.42 23.23 -12.81
C ALA A 325 2.85 23.10 -13.38
N PHE A 326 3.48 21.93 -13.19
CA PHE A 326 4.79 21.64 -13.76
C PHE A 326 4.79 21.77 -15.29
N LEU A 327 3.81 21.18 -15.98
CA LEU A 327 3.67 21.27 -17.43
C LEU A 327 3.55 22.73 -17.88
N THR A 328 2.70 23.49 -17.20
CA THR A 328 2.45 24.90 -17.52
C THR A 328 3.73 25.73 -17.39
N VAL A 329 4.50 25.51 -16.33
CA VAL A 329 5.80 26.18 -16.11
C VAL A 329 6.81 25.73 -17.16
N ALA A 330 6.92 24.44 -17.46
CA ALA A 330 7.85 23.91 -18.43
C ALA A 330 7.55 24.44 -19.85
N VAL A 331 6.31 24.33 -20.31
CA VAL A 331 5.88 24.85 -21.62
C VAL A 331 6.02 26.37 -21.66
N GLY A 332 5.60 27.08 -20.60
CA GLY A 332 5.77 28.53 -20.49
C GLY A 332 7.24 28.96 -20.62
N ALA A 333 8.15 28.27 -19.94
CA ALA A 333 9.59 28.51 -20.06
C ALA A 333 10.09 28.26 -21.48
N THR A 334 9.66 27.18 -22.15
CA THR A 334 10.02 26.94 -23.55
C THR A 334 9.49 28.01 -24.49
N LEU A 335 8.27 28.51 -24.29
CA LEU A 335 7.69 29.59 -25.10
C LEU A 335 8.40 30.93 -24.86
N ILE A 336 8.75 31.26 -23.61
CA ILE A 336 9.52 32.47 -23.30
C ILE A 336 10.92 32.38 -23.93
N SER A 337 11.59 31.24 -23.82
CA SER A 337 12.87 30.97 -24.50
C SER A 337 12.80 31.26 -26.00
N VAL A 338 11.64 31.00 -26.60
CA VAL A 338 11.37 31.18 -28.02
C VAL A 338 11.00 32.62 -28.38
N MET A 339 10.29 33.33 -27.49
CA MET A 339 9.81 34.71 -27.76
C MET A 339 10.89 35.78 -27.51
N LEU A 340 11.76 35.58 -26.52
CA LEU A 340 12.80 36.55 -26.14
C LEU A 340 13.72 36.96 -27.33
N PRO A 341 14.17 36.01 -28.18
CA PRO A 341 14.93 36.35 -29.39
C PRO A 341 14.16 37.22 -30.40
N LEU A 342 12.85 37.00 -30.57
CA LEU A 342 11.99 37.80 -31.47
C LEU A 342 11.85 39.25 -31.00
N ILE A 343 11.70 39.45 -29.69
CA ILE A 343 11.62 40.79 -29.10
C ILE A 343 12.95 41.53 -29.28
N GLY A 344 14.08 40.85 -29.05
CA GLY A 344 15.41 41.42 -29.26
C GLY A 344 15.64 41.84 -30.72
N VAL A 345 15.13 41.07 -31.68
CA VAL A 345 15.17 41.45 -33.10
C VAL A 345 14.31 42.68 -33.35
N MET A 346 13.03 42.70 -32.96
CA MET A 346 12.15 43.86 -33.17
C MET A 346 12.69 45.17 -32.57
N GLY A 347 13.32 45.12 -31.39
CA GLY A 347 13.92 46.29 -30.75
C GLY A 347 15.19 46.80 -31.44
N SER A 348 15.81 46.01 -32.32
CA SER A 348 16.99 46.42 -33.10
C SER A 348 16.65 47.04 -34.47
N ILE A 349 15.38 46.99 -34.90
CA ILE A 349 14.88 47.54 -36.18
C ILE A 349 14.22 48.92 -36.01
N SER A 350 14.21 49.49 -34.79
CA SER A 350 13.72 50.82 -34.45
C SER A 350 14.87 51.73 -34.02
#